data_AF-A0A2S7IVZ4-F1
#
_entry.id   AF-A0A2S7IVZ4-F1
#
_cell.length_a   1.000
_cell.length_b   1.000
_cell.length_c   1.000
_cell.angle_alpha   90.00
_cell.angle_beta   90.00
_cell.angle_gamma   90.00
#
_symmetry.space_group_name_H-M   'P 1'
#
loop_
_entity.id
_entity.type
_entity.pdbx_description
1 polymer ?
#
loop_
_entity_poly.entity_id
_entity_poly.type
_entity_poly.pdbx_seq_one_letter_code
_entity_poly.pdbx_strand_id
1 'polypeptide(L)'
;MEIDKKRIEDAIIQQVASDLISDESLWDRAKRAFDVSIEKLWTEVAETRLRSEIELAIANGFEREYIKLDSFGQQNGEKTSIRAELEKQINGYWNTRVDRQGKPSNAYGSDMTRAEWMMTQLVAADFKGEMKQHVVNLGGSLKDHLRKQLHETVNGLLSEVFYVRSQGDEELKRQDRSTTKPPAAPIGGPNA
;
A
#
# COMPACT_ATOMS: atom_id res chain seq x y z
N MET A 1 -50.17 -40.69 -7.49
CA MET A 1 -49.73 -40.62 -6.08
C MET A 1 -48.76 -39.46 -6.00
N GLU A 2 -49.27 -38.24 -5.84
CA GLU A 2 -48.40 -37.10 -5.58
C GLU A 2 -48.01 -37.16 -4.11
N ILE A 3 -46.74 -37.48 -3.88
CA ILE A 3 -46.14 -37.40 -2.56
C ILE A 3 -46.20 -35.93 -2.16
N ASP A 4 -47.07 -35.62 -1.21
CA ASP A 4 -47.32 -34.27 -0.72
C ASP A 4 -46.11 -33.80 0.10
N LYS A 5 -45.08 -33.33 -0.62
CA LYS A 5 -43.75 -32.99 -0.08
C LYS A 5 -43.81 -32.10 1.16
N LYS A 6 -44.72 -31.12 1.16
CA LYS A 6 -44.90 -30.21 2.29
C LYS A 6 -45.28 -30.94 3.57
N ARG A 7 -46.18 -31.92 3.47
CA ARG A 7 -46.67 -32.68 4.62
C ARG A 7 -45.59 -33.60 5.19
N ILE A 8 -44.67 -34.07 4.35
CA ILE A 8 -43.52 -34.88 4.78
C ILE A 8 -42.44 -33.99 5.39
N GLU A 9 -42.16 -32.82 4.81
CA GLU A 9 -41.24 -31.82 5.37
C GLU A 9 -41.71 -31.36 6.75
N ASP A 10 -42.99 -31.03 6.91
CA ASP A 10 -43.59 -30.63 8.19
C ASP A 10 -43.47 -31.73 9.24
N ALA A 11 -43.72 -32.99 8.88
CA ALA A 11 -43.61 -34.14 9.79
C ALA A 11 -42.16 -34.40 10.22
N ILE A 12 -41.19 -34.27 9.31
CA ILE A 12 -39.77 -34.39 9.61
C ILE A 12 -39.31 -33.27 10.54
N ILE A 13 -39.74 -32.02 10.28
CA ILE A 13 -39.44 -30.87 11.14
C ILE A 13 -40.04 -31.07 12.54
N GLN A 14 -41.26 -31.58 12.65
CA GLN A 14 -41.91 -31.86 13.93
C GLN A 14 -41.18 -32.93 14.75
N GLN A 15 -40.74 -34.01 14.09
CA GLN A 15 -40.02 -35.08 14.75
C GLN A 15 -38.62 -34.63 15.20
N VAL A 16 -37.90 -33.92 14.34
CA VAL A 16 -36.60 -33.31 14.69
C VAL A 16 -36.76 -32.28 15.81
N ALA A 17 -37.81 -31.47 15.82
CA ALA A 17 -38.07 -30.51 16.89
C ALA A 17 -38.39 -31.21 18.22
N SER A 18 -39.15 -32.31 18.20
CA SER A 18 -39.45 -33.10 19.40
C SER A 18 -38.20 -33.77 19.98
N ASP A 19 -37.34 -34.32 19.13
CA ASP A 19 -36.07 -34.94 19.53
C ASP A 19 -35.06 -33.89 20.03
N LEU A 20 -35.10 -32.68 19.47
CA LEU A 20 -34.24 -31.57 19.89
C LEU A 20 -34.68 -30.97 21.24
N ILE A 21 -35.98 -30.89 21.51
CA ILE A 21 -36.53 -30.35 22.77
C ILE A 21 -36.33 -31.32 23.94
N SER A 22 -36.26 -32.61 23.67
CA SER A 22 -36.11 -33.64 24.71
C SER A 22 -34.67 -33.79 25.24
N ASP A 23 -33.66 -33.32 24.50
CA ASP A 23 -32.27 -33.24 24.96
C ASP A 23 -31.87 -31.78 25.23
N GLU A 24 -31.86 -31.40 26.50
CA GLU A 24 -31.58 -30.05 26.99
C GLU A 24 -30.20 -29.53 26.53
N SER A 25 -29.22 -30.42 26.37
CA SER A 25 -27.86 -30.07 25.95
C SER A 25 -27.77 -29.78 24.44
N LEU A 26 -28.54 -30.52 23.63
CA LEU A 26 -28.64 -30.31 22.18
C LEU A 26 -29.46 -29.06 21.87
N TRP A 27 -30.54 -28.83 22.61
CA TRP A 27 -31.34 -27.62 22.53
C TRP A 27 -30.50 -26.36 22.80
N ASP A 28 -29.74 -26.35 23.90
CA ASP A 28 -28.89 -25.21 24.26
C ASP A 28 -27.82 -24.92 23.20
N ARG A 29 -27.26 -25.96 22.58
CA ARG A 29 -26.26 -25.81 21.52
C ARG A 29 -26.89 -25.33 20.21
N ALA A 30 -28.06 -25.84 19.85
CA ALA A 30 -28.81 -25.41 18.68
C ALA A 30 -29.27 -23.96 18.83
N LYS A 31 -29.83 -23.59 20.00
CA LYS A 31 -30.24 -22.23 20.31
C LYS A 31 -29.09 -21.24 20.18
N ARG A 32 -27.91 -21.55 20.75
CA ARG A 32 -26.72 -20.69 20.57
C ARG A 32 -26.31 -20.55 19.10
N ALA A 33 -26.36 -21.64 18.32
CA ALA A 33 -26.04 -21.58 16.89
C ALA A 33 -27.07 -20.74 16.11
N PHE A 34 -28.35 -20.83 16.46
CA PHE A 34 -29.41 -19.99 15.90
C PHE A 34 -29.23 -18.52 16.28
N ASP A 35 -29.00 -18.23 17.56
CA ASP A 35 -28.81 -16.86 18.05
C ASP A 35 -27.61 -16.20 17.35
N VAL A 36 -26.48 -16.90 17.22
CA VAL A 36 -25.29 -16.40 16.48
C VAL A 36 -25.61 -16.19 15.00
N SER A 37 -26.38 -17.09 14.38
CA SER A 37 -26.73 -16.96 12.96
C SER A 37 -27.71 -15.81 12.73
N ILE A 38 -28.67 -15.63 13.62
CA ILE A 38 -29.65 -14.54 13.60
C ILE A 38 -28.95 -13.21 13.84
N GLU A 39 -28.05 -13.14 14.83
CA GLU A 39 -27.25 -11.94 15.10
C GLU A 39 -26.41 -11.57 13.89
N LYS A 40 -25.69 -12.52 13.30
CA LYS A 40 -24.90 -12.29 12.08
C LYS A 40 -25.75 -11.78 10.91
N LEU A 41 -26.89 -12.41 10.64
CA LEU A 41 -27.82 -11.97 9.60
C LEU A 41 -28.36 -10.56 9.89
N TRP A 42 -28.68 -10.27 11.14
CA TRP A 42 -29.12 -8.94 11.55
C TRP A 42 -28.02 -7.90 11.39
N THR A 43 -26.78 -8.20 11.77
CA THR A 43 -25.64 -7.30 11.59
C THR A 43 -25.41 -7.01 10.10
N GLU A 44 -25.38 -8.04 9.25
CA GLU A 44 -25.19 -7.88 7.81
C GLU A 44 -26.31 -7.04 7.17
N VAL A 45 -27.57 -7.33 7.52
CA VAL A 45 -28.73 -6.58 7.00
C VAL A 45 -28.73 -5.14 7.54
N ALA A 46 -28.44 -4.95 8.83
CA ALA A 46 -28.40 -3.63 9.46
C ALA A 46 -27.25 -2.77 8.89
N GLU A 47 -26.04 -3.32 8.76
CA GLU A 47 -24.90 -2.63 8.16
C GLU A 47 -25.18 -2.23 6.71
N THR A 48 -25.75 -3.13 5.92
CA THR A 48 -26.09 -2.85 4.52
C THR A 48 -27.11 -1.72 4.43
N ARG A 49 -28.17 -1.78 5.26
CA ARG A 49 -29.23 -0.76 5.27
C ARG A 49 -28.74 0.57 5.81
N LEU A 50 -27.95 0.57 6.88
CA LEU A 50 -27.32 1.77 7.43
C LEU A 50 -26.40 2.41 6.38
N ARG A 51 -25.57 1.62 5.71
CA ARG A 51 -24.69 2.13 4.65
C ARG A 51 -25.51 2.75 3.51
N SER A 52 -26.58 2.09 3.04
CA SER A 52 -27.40 2.64 1.97
C SER A 52 -28.10 3.95 2.38
N GLU A 53 -28.62 4.03 3.61
CA GLU A 53 -29.26 5.25 4.10
C GLU A 53 -28.26 6.39 4.31
N ILE A 54 -27.04 6.07 4.78
CA ILE A 54 -25.96 7.04 4.90
C ILE A 54 -25.54 7.54 3.51
N GLU A 55 -25.35 6.66 2.54
CA GLU A 55 -25.01 7.04 1.16
C GLU A 55 -26.11 7.91 0.53
N LEU A 56 -27.38 7.56 0.74
CA LEU A 56 -28.52 8.37 0.29
C LEU A 56 -28.57 9.73 1.00
N ALA A 57 -28.33 9.78 2.31
CA ALA A 57 -28.29 11.03 3.06
C ALA A 57 -27.14 11.93 2.60
N ILE A 58 -25.98 11.35 2.30
CA ILE A 58 -24.81 12.04 1.74
C ILE A 58 -25.15 12.57 0.34
N ALA A 59 -25.66 11.72 -0.56
CA ALA A 59 -26.05 12.10 -1.91
C ALA A 59 -27.09 13.23 -1.88
N ASN A 60 -28.18 13.06 -1.11
CA ASN A 60 -29.21 14.08 -0.93
C ASN A 60 -28.64 15.36 -0.31
N GLY A 61 -27.73 15.26 0.65
CA GLY A 61 -27.08 16.41 1.28
C GLY A 61 -26.27 17.24 0.28
N PHE A 62 -25.52 16.58 -0.60
CA PHE A 62 -24.68 17.24 -1.60
C PHE A 62 -25.45 17.72 -2.84
N GLU A 63 -26.55 17.06 -3.18
CA GLU A 63 -27.36 17.36 -4.36
C GLU A 63 -28.50 18.34 -4.07
N ARG A 64 -28.83 18.57 -2.78
CA ARG A 64 -29.85 19.55 -2.41
C ARG A 64 -29.52 20.93 -2.97
N GLU A 65 -30.39 21.41 -3.83
CA GLU A 65 -30.32 22.75 -4.38
C GLU A 65 -30.53 23.78 -3.26
N TYR A 66 -29.62 24.75 -3.18
CA TYR A 66 -29.76 25.94 -2.35
C TYR A 66 -29.36 27.18 -3.14
N ILE A 67 -29.73 28.34 -2.60
CA ILE A 67 -29.27 29.62 -3.09
C ILE A 67 -28.37 30.19 -2.01
N LYS A 68 -27.18 30.63 -2.40
CA LYS A 68 -26.23 31.24 -1.48
C LYS A 68 -26.84 32.50 -0.87
N LEU A 69 -26.75 32.62 0.44
CA LEU A 69 -27.13 33.83 1.15
C LEU A 69 -25.91 34.75 1.18
N ASP A 70 -26.13 36.04 0.91
CA ASP A 70 -25.10 37.05 1.11
C ASP A 70 -24.91 37.35 2.61
N SER A 71 -23.91 38.18 2.95
CA SER A 71 -23.62 38.60 4.32
C SER A 71 -24.76 39.34 5.02
N PHE A 72 -25.81 39.73 4.27
CA PHE A 72 -26.99 40.43 4.74
C PHE A 72 -28.25 39.54 4.73
N GLY A 73 -28.09 38.24 4.45
CA GLY A 73 -29.16 37.25 4.45
C GLY A 73 -30.08 37.30 3.22
N GLN A 74 -29.71 38.02 2.16
CA GLN A 74 -30.45 38.00 0.90
C GLN A 74 -30.00 36.83 0.03
N GLN A 75 -30.96 36.16 -0.61
CA GLN A 75 -30.69 35.11 -1.57
C GLN A 75 -30.06 35.74 -2.82
N ASN A 76 -28.79 35.43 -3.07
CA ASN A 76 -28.03 36.04 -4.16
C ASN A 76 -27.43 34.94 -5.05
N GLY A 77 -27.86 34.90 -6.32
CA GLY A 77 -27.33 34.00 -7.35
C GLY A 77 -28.33 32.96 -7.88
N GLU A 78 -27.82 32.14 -8.80
CA GLU A 78 -28.55 31.00 -9.38
C GLU A 78 -28.64 29.83 -8.38
N LYS A 79 -29.63 28.96 -8.54
CA LYS A 79 -29.74 27.75 -7.72
C LYS A 79 -28.55 26.82 -8.01
N THR A 80 -27.85 26.41 -6.96
CA THR A 80 -26.71 25.48 -7.07
C THR A 80 -26.80 24.39 -6.02
N SER A 81 -26.21 23.23 -6.28
CA SER A 81 -26.02 22.19 -5.26
C SER A 81 -24.66 22.36 -4.57
N ILE A 82 -24.49 21.77 -3.38
CA ILE A 82 -23.19 21.84 -2.65
C ILE A 82 -22.10 21.19 -3.51
N ARG A 83 -22.42 20.09 -4.19
CA ARG A 83 -21.50 19.43 -5.12
C ARG A 83 -21.03 20.36 -6.23
N ALA A 84 -21.96 21.03 -6.91
CA ALA A 84 -21.64 21.93 -8.01
C ALA A 84 -20.83 23.16 -7.54
N GLU A 85 -21.13 23.70 -6.36
CA GLU A 85 -20.34 24.81 -5.79
C GLU A 85 -18.93 24.36 -5.42
N LEU A 86 -18.78 23.19 -4.78
CA LEU A 86 -17.46 22.62 -4.47
C LEU A 86 -16.65 22.35 -5.73
N GLU A 87 -17.25 21.76 -6.75
CA GLU A 87 -16.59 21.53 -8.03
C GLU A 87 -16.14 22.84 -8.68
N LYS A 88 -16.98 23.87 -8.67
CA LYS A 88 -16.61 25.21 -9.16
C LYS A 88 -15.45 25.81 -8.36
N GLN A 89 -15.46 25.69 -7.04
CA GLN A 89 -14.40 26.21 -6.18
C GLN A 89 -13.08 25.46 -6.40
N ILE A 90 -13.12 24.13 -6.48
CA ILE A 90 -11.96 23.27 -6.74
C ILE A 90 -11.39 23.58 -8.12
N ASN A 91 -12.23 23.62 -9.15
CA ASN A 91 -11.80 23.97 -10.50
C ASN A 91 -11.21 25.38 -10.55
N GLY A 92 -11.81 26.35 -9.85
CA GLY A 92 -11.26 27.70 -9.74
C GLY A 92 -9.89 27.72 -9.06
N TYR A 93 -9.73 26.97 -7.96
CA TYR A 93 -8.48 26.88 -7.22
C TYR A 93 -7.35 26.28 -8.06
N TRP A 94 -7.61 25.16 -8.75
CA TRP A 94 -6.60 24.48 -9.57
C TRP A 94 -6.20 25.27 -10.82
N ASN A 95 -7.16 25.97 -11.45
CA ASN A 95 -6.92 26.78 -12.64
C ASN A 95 -6.38 28.19 -12.31
N THR A 96 -6.27 28.54 -11.03
CA THR A 96 -5.67 29.82 -10.63
C THR A 96 -4.22 29.87 -11.11
N ARG A 97 -3.86 30.92 -11.84
CA ARG A 97 -2.47 31.17 -12.26
C ARG A 97 -1.63 31.55 -11.05
N VAL A 98 -0.45 30.94 -10.95
CA VAL A 98 0.45 31.14 -9.83
C VAL A 98 1.81 31.64 -10.29
N ASP A 99 2.51 32.35 -9.40
CA ASP A 99 3.92 32.68 -9.57
C ASP A 99 4.82 31.47 -9.29
N ARG A 100 6.14 31.66 -9.41
CA ARG A 100 7.13 30.60 -9.13
C ARG A 100 7.08 30.10 -7.69
N GLN A 101 6.53 30.90 -6.77
CA GLN A 101 6.38 30.61 -5.35
C GLN A 101 5.03 29.98 -5.01
N GLY A 102 4.17 29.72 -6.01
CA GLY A 102 2.84 29.11 -5.82
C GLY A 102 1.77 30.10 -5.34
N LYS A 103 2.08 31.41 -5.26
CA LYS A 103 1.12 32.45 -4.85
C LYS A 103 0.27 32.86 -6.05
N PRO A 104 -1.04 33.13 -5.87
CA PRO A 104 -1.87 33.67 -6.94
C PRO A 104 -1.26 34.95 -7.50
N SER A 105 -1.06 35.02 -8.81
CA SER A 105 -0.50 36.21 -9.45
C SER A 105 -1.10 36.41 -10.84
N ASN A 106 -1.55 37.64 -11.08
CA ASN A 106 -2.04 38.09 -12.40
C ASN A 106 -0.95 38.86 -13.18
N ALA A 107 0.31 38.77 -12.73
CA ALA A 107 1.42 39.45 -13.39
C ALA A 107 1.72 38.86 -14.78
N TYR A 108 2.23 39.71 -15.67
CA TYR A 108 2.69 39.29 -17.00
C TYR A 108 3.84 38.28 -16.84
N GLY A 109 3.62 37.02 -17.20
CA GLY A 109 4.56 35.90 -17.01
C GLY A 109 4.11 34.81 -16.02
N SER A 110 2.91 34.89 -15.44
CA SER A 110 2.28 33.77 -14.73
C SER A 110 1.58 32.82 -15.71
N ASP A 111 2.37 32.01 -16.41
CA ASP A 111 1.87 31.11 -17.46
C ASP A 111 1.43 29.74 -16.93
N MET A 112 1.72 29.43 -15.66
CA MET A 112 1.46 28.11 -15.07
C MET A 112 0.27 28.14 -14.11
N THR A 113 -0.61 27.16 -14.25
CA THR A 113 -1.71 26.92 -13.33
C THR A 113 -1.21 26.34 -12.02
N ARG A 114 -1.98 26.49 -10.94
CA ARG A 114 -1.64 25.90 -9.64
C ARG A 114 -1.49 24.38 -9.71
N ALA A 115 -2.32 23.72 -10.52
CA ALA A 115 -2.22 22.28 -10.74
C ALA A 115 -0.85 21.89 -11.32
N GLU A 116 -0.43 22.54 -12.41
CA GLU A 116 0.86 22.31 -13.06
C GLU A 116 2.04 22.63 -12.13
N TRP A 117 1.94 23.74 -11.38
CA TRP A 117 2.96 24.10 -10.39
C TRP A 117 3.13 23.01 -9.33
N MET A 118 2.03 22.53 -8.75
CA MET A 118 2.08 21.53 -7.69
C MET A 118 2.62 20.19 -8.21
N MET A 119 2.19 19.76 -9.39
CA MET A 119 2.73 18.57 -10.04
C MET A 119 4.22 18.67 -10.27
N THR A 120 4.70 19.84 -10.72
CA THR A 120 6.13 20.09 -10.91
C THR A 120 6.90 20.00 -9.58
N GLN A 121 6.34 20.53 -8.48
CA GLN A 121 6.97 20.43 -7.16
C GLN A 121 7.03 18.99 -6.65
N LEU A 122 5.97 18.21 -6.82
CA LEU A 122 5.93 16.81 -6.43
C LEU A 122 6.96 15.98 -7.21
N VAL A 123 6.98 16.12 -8.53
CA VAL A 123 7.94 15.42 -9.39
C VAL A 123 9.38 15.84 -9.07
N ALA A 124 9.62 17.13 -8.82
CA ALA A 124 10.95 17.61 -8.43
C ALA A 124 11.38 17.04 -7.06
N ALA A 125 10.46 16.91 -6.10
CA ALA A 125 10.72 16.34 -4.80
C ALA A 125 11.06 14.84 -4.89
N ASP A 126 10.25 14.07 -5.63
CA ASP A 126 10.48 12.64 -5.86
C ASP A 126 11.79 12.41 -6.59
N PHE A 127 12.03 13.13 -7.68
CA PHE A 127 13.29 13.03 -8.44
C PHE A 127 14.51 13.33 -7.57
N LYS A 128 14.45 14.36 -6.71
CA LYS A 128 15.55 14.69 -5.79
C LYS A 128 15.77 13.60 -4.75
N GLY A 129 14.69 13.00 -4.24
CA GLY A 129 14.75 11.88 -3.30
C GLY A 129 15.40 10.65 -3.93
N GLU A 130 14.89 10.20 -5.07
CA GLU A 130 15.38 9.03 -5.78
C GLU A 130 16.81 9.23 -6.29
N MET A 131 17.11 10.38 -6.90
CA MET A 131 18.44 10.67 -7.42
C MET A 131 19.50 10.67 -6.32
N LYS A 132 19.19 11.20 -5.13
CA LYS A 132 20.12 11.14 -3.98
C LYS A 132 20.43 9.69 -3.61
N GLN A 133 19.41 8.82 -3.58
CA GLN A 133 19.60 7.41 -3.29
C GLN A 133 20.42 6.70 -4.38
N HIS A 134 20.14 6.98 -5.66
CA HIS A 134 20.89 6.42 -6.77
C HIS A 134 22.36 6.85 -6.76
N VAL A 135 22.66 8.12 -6.46
CA VAL A 135 24.04 8.62 -6.37
C VAL A 135 24.78 7.93 -5.22
N VAL A 136 24.15 7.73 -4.06
CA VAL A 136 24.76 7.00 -2.94
C VAL A 136 25.03 5.54 -3.31
N ASN A 137 24.06 4.88 -3.95
CA ASN A 137 24.20 3.49 -4.37
C ASN A 137 25.30 3.31 -5.44
N LEU A 138 25.36 4.21 -6.44
CA LEU A 138 26.40 4.22 -7.46
C LEU A 138 27.77 4.57 -6.88
N GLY A 139 27.85 5.52 -5.95
CA GLY A 139 29.09 5.83 -5.24
C GLY A 139 29.59 4.67 -4.40
N GLY A 140 28.68 3.95 -3.74
CA GLY A 140 28.98 2.72 -3.01
C GLY A 140 29.49 1.61 -3.92
N SER A 141 28.77 1.32 -5.01
CA SER A 141 29.16 0.27 -5.96
C SER A 141 30.48 0.57 -6.66
N LEU A 142 30.72 1.83 -7.05
CA LEU A 142 31.97 2.26 -7.66
C LEU A 142 33.14 2.13 -6.67
N LYS A 143 32.94 2.57 -5.42
CA LYS A 143 33.95 2.44 -4.37
C LYS A 143 34.29 0.96 -4.11
N ASP A 144 33.29 0.09 -4.01
CA ASP A 144 33.51 -1.33 -3.77
C ASP A 144 34.17 -2.01 -4.97
N HIS A 145 33.80 -1.63 -6.20
CA HIS A 145 34.44 -2.12 -7.41
C HIS A 145 35.92 -1.69 -7.48
N LEU A 146 36.22 -0.42 -7.18
CA LEU A 146 37.58 0.08 -7.16
C LEU A 146 38.40 -0.56 -6.05
N ARG A 147 37.82 -0.78 -4.86
CA ARG A 147 38.47 -1.53 -3.77
C ARG A 147 38.79 -2.95 -4.22
N LYS A 148 37.88 -3.63 -4.91
CA LYS A 148 38.10 -4.98 -5.42
C LYS A 148 39.22 -5.02 -6.47
N GLN A 149 39.20 -4.13 -7.45
CA GLN A 149 40.26 -4.04 -8.46
C GLN A 149 41.62 -3.69 -7.85
N LEU A 150 41.64 -2.79 -6.85
CA LEU A 150 42.87 -2.44 -6.14
C LEU A 150 43.41 -3.65 -5.38
N HIS A 151 42.56 -4.41 -4.68
CA HIS A 151 42.99 -5.64 -4.00
C HIS A 151 43.49 -6.71 -4.99
N GLU A 152 42.81 -6.89 -6.12
CA GLU A 152 43.22 -7.84 -7.15
C GLU A 152 44.57 -7.47 -7.76
N THR A 153 44.76 -6.20 -8.11
CA THR A 153 46.03 -5.69 -8.68
C THR A 153 47.17 -5.71 -7.67
N VAL A 154 46.93 -5.27 -6.42
CA VAL A 154 47.94 -5.34 -5.35
C VAL A 154 48.31 -6.79 -5.04
N ASN A 155 47.34 -7.70 -4.96
CA ASN A 155 47.62 -9.12 -4.74
C ASN A 155 48.35 -9.75 -5.94
N GLY A 156 48.05 -9.34 -7.17
CA GLY A 156 48.78 -9.77 -8.36
C GLY A 156 50.23 -9.28 -8.37
N LEU A 157 50.47 -8.00 -8.04
CA LEU A 157 51.81 -7.45 -7.95
C LEU A 157 52.60 -8.07 -6.78
N LEU A 158 51.97 -8.26 -5.62
CA LEU A 158 52.59 -8.94 -4.48
C LEU A 158 52.89 -10.39 -4.82
N SER A 159 51.99 -11.10 -5.50
CA SER A 159 52.25 -12.47 -5.92
C SER A 159 53.39 -12.52 -6.94
N GLU A 160 53.48 -11.60 -7.90
CA GLU A 160 54.61 -11.53 -8.84
C GLU A 160 55.94 -11.19 -8.16
N VAL A 161 55.95 -10.25 -7.21
CA VAL A 161 57.18 -9.83 -6.49
C VAL A 161 57.63 -10.88 -5.47
N PHE A 162 56.70 -11.56 -4.81
CA PHE A 162 57.01 -12.64 -3.86
C PHE A 162 57.08 -14.03 -4.53
N TYR A 163 56.68 -14.16 -5.80
CA TYR A 163 57.00 -15.31 -6.66
C TYR A 163 58.44 -15.18 -7.19
N VAL A 164 59.36 -14.91 -6.27
CA VAL A 164 60.74 -15.32 -6.47
C VAL A 164 60.74 -16.81 -6.22
N ARG A 165 60.98 -17.60 -7.27
CA ARG A 165 61.44 -18.98 -7.12
C ARG A 165 62.70 -18.93 -6.25
N SER A 166 62.51 -19.10 -4.94
CA SER A 166 63.61 -19.44 -4.05
C SER A 166 64.25 -20.68 -4.64
N GLN A 167 65.56 -20.64 -4.93
CA GLN A 167 66.30 -21.85 -5.28
C GLN A 167 66.16 -22.95 -4.22
N GLY A 168 65.71 -22.61 -2.99
CA GLY A 168 65.35 -23.58 -1.96
C GLY A 168 64.01 -24.31 -2.18
N ASP A 169 63.10 -23.80 -3.00
CA ASP A 169 61.83 -24.50 -3.33
C ASP A 169 61.99 -25.50 -4.49
N GLU A 170 63.02 -25.35 -5.34
CA GLU A 170 63.33 -26.37 -6.35
C GLU A 170 63.96 -27.63 -5.72
N GLU A 171 64.59 -27.53 -4.54
CA GLU A 171 65.04 -28.68 -3.75
C GLU A 171 63.89 -29.39 -3.01
N LEU A 172 62.79 -28.69 -2.71
CA LEU A 172 61.57 -29.25 -2.12
C LEU A 172 60.60 -29.83 -3.17
N LYS A 173 61.13 -30.35 -4.29
CA LYS A 173 60.40 -31.30 -5.15
C LYS A 173 60.26 -32.68 -4.50
N ARG A 174 59.71 -32.77 -3.29
CA ARG A 174 59.09 -34.00 -2.78
C ARG A 174 57.92 -33.67 -1.88
N GLN A 175 56.73 -34.02 -2.39
CA GLN A 175 55.47 -34.19 -1.66
C GLN A 175 54.88 -32.92 -1.03
N ASP A 176 54.05 -32.19 -1.76
CA ASP A 176 52.62 -32.28 -1.48
C ASP A 176 51.78 -31.69 -2.62
N ARG A 177 50.79 -32.46 -3.09
CA ARG A 177 49.75 -32.00 -3.98
C ARG A 177 48.57 -31.59 -3.11
N SER A 178 48.61 -30.39 -2.56
CA SER A 178 47.38 -29.76 -2.07
C SER A 178 47.45 -28.27 -2.32
N THR A 179 46.75 -27.88 -3.38
CA THR A 179 46.00 -26.62 -3.50
C THR A 179 45.95 -25.81 -2.21
N THR A 180 46.72 -24.73 -2.15
CA THR A 180 46.39 -23.56 -1.32
C THR A 180 45.21 -22.82 -1.96
N LYS A 181 44.04 -23.46 -1.97
CA LYS A 181 42.79 -22.71 -2.00
C LYS A 181 42.70 -22.00 -0.64
N PRO A 182 42.49 -20.67 -0.59
CA PRO A 182 42.15 -20.04 0.68
C PRO A 182 40.81 -20.65 1.16
N PRO A 183 40.66 -20.93 2.47
CA PRO A 183 39.42 -21.46 3.01
C PRO A 183 38.28 -20.49 2.71
N ALA A 184 37.20 -21.01 2.13
CA ALA A 184 35.97 -20.26 1.95
C ALA A 184 35.49 -19.77 3.32
N ALA A 185 35.17 -18.48 3.42
CA ALA A 185 34.59 -17.90 4.62
C ALA A 185 33.30 -18.68 4.99
N PRO A 186 33.07 -19.00 6.27
CA PRO A 186 31.90 -19.75 6.67
C PRO A 186 30.64 -18.94 6.34
N ILE A 187 29.78 -19.56 5.54
CA ILE A 187 28.39 -19.16 5.33
C ILE A 187 27.65 -19.46 6.63
N GLY A 188 27.23 -18.41 7.33
CA GLY A 188 26.16 -18.47 8.32
C GLY A 188 26.55 -18.98 9.71
N GLY A 189 26.36 -18.12 10.71
CA GLY A 189 26.22 -18.49 12.12
C GLY A 189 25.28 -17.50 12.82
N PRO A 190 24.46 -17.95 13.78
CA PRO A 190 23.16 -17.36 14.12
C PRO A 190 23.24 -16.27 15.21
N ASN A 191 22.24 -15.37 15.18
CA ASN A 191 21.74 -14.46 16.22
C ASN A 191 22.50 -14.36 17.56
N ALA A 192 23.01 -13.15 17.85
CA ALA A 192 22.91 -12.49 19.15
C ALA A 192 23.07 -10.98 18.96
#